data_AF-A0A520XCF2-F1
#
_entry.id   AF-A0A520XCF2-F1
#
_cell.length_a   1.000
_cell.length_b   1.000
_cell.length_c   1.000
_cell.angle_alpha   90.00
_cell.angle_beta   90.00
_cell.angle_gamma   90.00
#
_symmetry.space_group_name_H-M   'P 1'
#
loop_
_entity.id
_entity.type
_entity.pdbx_description
1 polymer ?
#
loop_
_entity_poly.entity_id
_entity_poly.type
_entity_poly.pdbx_seq_one_letter_code
_entity_poly.pdbx_strand_id
1 'polypeptide(L)' 'MSDTSNLPAEVVNAILAGRKIEAIKLLREARGIGLKEAKHAVDAYIRENPSAQQRRPSGGGLVIIVVVAILGYAIYKTLG' A
#
# COMPACT_ATOMS: atom_id res chain seq x y z
N MET A 1 -26.34 5.63 15.15
CA MET A 1 -25.66 6.00 13.88
C MET A 1 -24.32 6.62 14.27
N SER A 2 -23.14 6.08 14.00
CA SER A 2 -22.66 5.48 12.74
C SER A 2 -21.42 4.57 12.98
N ASP A 3 -21.58 3.26 12.88
CA ASP A 3 -20.51 2.24 13.04
C ASP A 3 -19.95 1.76 11.69
N THR A 4 -19.65 2.67 10.75
CA THR A 4 -19.33 2.26 9.36
C THR A 4 -17.89 2.45 8.91
N SER A 5 -17.02 3.13 9.67
CA SER A 5 -15.67 3.49 9.15
C SER A 5 -14.70 3.98 10.22
N ASN A 6 -14.78 3.48 11.46
CA ASN A 6 -13.98 3.98 12.58
C ASN A 6 -12.57 3.36 12.57
N LEU A 7 -11.67 3.90 11.73
CA LEU A 7 -10.24 3.73 11.96
C LEU A 7 -9.90 4.48 13.26
N PRO A 8 -9.13 3.88 14.18
CA PRO A 8 -8.68 4.59 15.37
C PRO A 8 -8.04 5.92 15.00
N ALA A 9 -8.26 6.96 15.81
CA ALA A 9 -7.73 8.30 15.54
C ALA A 9 -6.22 8.29 15.28
N GLU A 10 -5.48 7.42 15.97
CA GLU A 10 -4.05 7.21 15.78
C GLU A 10 -3.69 6.68 14.38
N VAL A 11 -4.49 5.76 13.85
CA VAL A 11 -4.32 5.24 12.49
C VAL A 11 -4.56 6.35 11.47
N VAL A 12 -5.61 7.15 11.65
CA VAL A 12 -5.92 8.28 10.77
C VAL A 12 -4.80 9.32 10.81
N ASN A 13 -4.30 9.67 12.00
CA ASN A 13 -3.18 10.60 12.16
C ASN A 13 -1.91 10.08 11.48
N ALA A 14 -1.61 8.77 11.60
CA ALA A 14 -0.47 8.16 10.91
C ALA A 14 -0.65 8.18 9.38
N ILE A 15 -1.88 7.98 8.88
CA ILE A 15 -2.20 8.10 7.46
C ILE A 15 -1.98 9.52 6.95
N LEU A 16 -2.55 10.51 7.64
CA LEU A 16 -2.43 11.93 7.28
C LEU A 16 -0.98 12.42 7.32
N ALA A 17 -0.17 11.86 8.22
CA ALA A 17 1.26 12.14 8.30
C ALA A 17 2.11 11.40 7.24
N GLY A 18 1.50 10.63 6.33
CA GLY A 18 2.20 9.83 5.32
C GLY A 18 2.96 8.61 5.88
N ARG A 19 2.72 8.25 7.14
CA ARG A 19 3.36 7.12 7.84
C ARG A 19 2.54 5.84 7.67
N LYS A 20 2.39 5.41 6.42
CA LYS A 20 1.57 4.24 6.04
C LYS A 20 1.93 2.94 6.77
N ILE A 21 3.22 2.65 6.99
CA ILE A 21 3.65 1.44 7.72
C ILE A 21 3.15 1.45 9.17
N GLU A 22 3.20 2.62 9.81
CA GLU A 22 2.76 2.81 11.19
C GLU A 22 1.24 2.71 11.29
N ALA A 23 0.50 3.33 10.37
CA ALA A 23 -0.95 3.17 10.27
C ALA A 23 -1.36 1.69 10.14
N ILE A 24 -0.64 0.91 9.32
CA ILE A 24 -0.88 -0.52 9.17
C ILE A 24 -0.61 -1.27 10.47
N LYS A 25 0.48 -0.95 11.19
CA LYS A 25 0.79 -1.57 12.50
C LYS A 25 -0.30 -1.26 13.54
N LEU A 26 -0.64 0.01 13.71
CA LEU A 26 -1.66 0.47 14.65
C LEU A 26 -3.03 -0.16 14.35
N LEU A 27 -3.40 -0.25 13.07
CA LEU A 27 -4.66 -0.88 12.67
C LEU A 27 -4.66 -2.40 12.95
N ARG A 28 -3.50 -3.04 12.78
CA ARG A 28 -3.31 -4.45 13.09
C ARG A 28 -3.44 -4.73 14.59
N GLU A 29 -2.85 -3.88 15.41
CA GLU A 29 -2.89 -3.98 16.87
C GLU A 29 -4.29 -3.66 17.41
N ALA A 30 -4.94 -2.64 16.86
CA ALA A 30 -6.28 -2.22 17.30
C ALA A 30 -7.40 -3.22 16.91
N ARG A 31 -7.29 -3.88 15.75
CA ARG A 31 -8.34 -4.80 15.26
C ARG A 31 -7.94 -6.27 15.25
N GLY A 32 -6.68 -6.61 15.52
CA GLY A 32 -6.18 -7.99 15.47
C GLY A 32 -6.19 -8.63 14.07
N ILE A 33 -6.28 -7.84 13.00
CA ILE A 33 -6.42 -8.34 11.62
C ILE A 33 -5.08 -8.73 10.98
N GLY A 34 -5.10 -9.43 9.86
CA GLY A 34 -3.89 -9.79 9.12
C GLY A 34 -3.21 -8.57 8.48
N LEU A 35 -1.90 -8.69 8.19
CA LEU A 35 -1.12 -7.62 7.54
C LEU A 35 -1.72 -7.20 6.18
N LYS A 36 -2.24 -8.18 5.42
CA LYS A 36 -2.88 -7.95 4.13
C LYS A 36 -4.16 -7.12 4.29
N GLU A 37 -4.99 -7.44 5.28
CA GLU A 37 -6.26 -6.76 5.56
C GLU A 37 -6.01 -5.34 6.09
N ALA A 38 -5.06 -5.19 7.02
CA ALA A 38 -4.65 -3.89 7.54
C ALA A 38 -4.13 -2.98 6.42
N LYS A 39 -3.27 -3.52 5.55
CA LYS A 39 -2.80 -2.79 4.36
C LYS A 39 -3.96 -2.38 3.47
N HIS A 40 -4.88 -3.30 3.16
CA HIS A 40 -6.01 -3.04 2.28
C HIS A 40 -6.94 -1.96 2.84
N ALA A 41 -7.24 -1.98 4.14
CA ALA A 41 -8.06 -0.98 4.81
C ALA A 41 -7.41 0.41 4.81
N VAL A 42 -6.11 0.48 5.12
CA VAL A 42 -5.34 1.74 5.05
C VAL A 42 -5.28 2.25 3.60
N ASP A 43 -5.06 1.37 2.62
CA ASP A 43 -5.03 1.72 1.20
C ASP A 43 -6.37 2.22 0.67
N ALA A 44 -7.47 1.59 1.07
CA ALA A 44 -8.83 2.03 0.74
C ALA A 44 -9.10 3.43 1.29
N TYR A 45 -8.75 3.66 2.56
CA TYR A 45 -8.95 4.95 3.21
C TYR A 45 -8.15 6.08 2.55
N ILE A 46 -6.91 5.82 2.14
CA ILE A 46 -6.09 6.81 1.43
C ILE A 46 -6.63 7.08 0.02
N ARG A 47 -7.17 6.06 -0.66
CA ARG A 47 -7.78 6.22 -1.98
C ARG A 47 -9.04 7.09 -1.93
N GLU A 48 -9.85 6.93 -0.89
CA GLU A 48 -11.02 7.80 -0.63
C GLU A 48 -10.63 9.22 -0.17
N ASN A 49 -9.45 9.38 0.44
CA ASN A 49 -8.94 10.67 0.94
C ASN A 49 -7.65 11.08 0.20
N PRO A 50 -7.75 11.54 -1.06
CA PRO A 50 -6.60 11.82 -1.93
C PRO A 50 -5.67 12.93 -1.42
N SER A 51 -6.10 13.75 -0.46
CA SER A 51 -5.28 14.79 0.18
C SER A 51 -4.08 14.24 0.96
N ALA A 52 -4.06 12.95 1.32
CA ALA A 52 -2.95 12.31 2.04
C ALA A 52 -1.86 11.69 1.14
N GLN A 53 -2.07 11.61 -0.19
CA GLN A 53 -1.22 10.79 -1.09
C GLN A 53 -0.20 11.58 -1.94
N GLN A 54 0.08 12.85 -1.64
CA GLN A 54 0.94 13.67 -2.51
C GLN A 54 2.44 13.26 -2.50
N ARG A 55 2.89 12.29 -1.68
CA ARG A 55 4.32 11.97 -1.56
C ARG A 55 4.63 10.50 -1.35
N ARG A 56 4.52 9.63 -2.38
CA ARG A 56 5.48 8.52 -2.67
C ARG A 56 5.33 8.01 -4.12
N PRO A 57 6.41 7.88 -4.90
CA PRO A 57 6.39 7.09 -6.12
C PRO A 57 6.20 5.61 -5.76
N SER A 58 5.25 4.99 -6.42
CA SER A 58 4.91 3.57 -6.34
C SER A 58 6.07 2.72 -6.88
N GLY A 59 6.78 2.04 -5.98
CA GLY A 59 7.84 1.07 -6.31
C GLY A 59 7.38 -0.20 -7.05
N GLY A 60 6.25 -0.13 -7.77
CA GLY A 60 5.76 -1.21 -8.65
C GLY A 60 6.35 -1.15 -10.06
N GLY A 61 6.75 0.03 -10.54
CA GLY A 61 7.29 0.19 -11.91
C GLY A 61 8.62 -0.52 -12.12
N LEU A 62 9.49 -0.53 -11.09
CA LEU A 62 10.83 -1.10 -11.20
C LEU A 62 10.80 -2.63 -11.30
N VAL A 63 9.84 -3.29 -10.63
CA VAL A 63 9.65 -4.75 -10.73
C VAL A 63 9.21 -5.15 -12.14
N ILE A 64 8.31 -4.38 -12.75
CA ILE A 64 7.83 -4.66 -14.12
C ILE A 64 8.97 -4.52 -15.13
N ILE A 65 9.82 -3.49 -15.02
CA ILE A 65 10.96 -3.29 -15.91
C ILE A 65 11.95 -4.46 -15.81
N VAL A 66 12.25 -4.93 -14.60
CA VAL A 66 13.17 -6.06 -14.39
C VAL A 66 12.61 -7.36 -14.97
N VAL A 67 11.32 -7.64 -14.78
CA VAL A 67 10.67 -8.83 -15.36
C VAL A 67 10.69 -8.79 -16.89
N VAL A 68 10.37 -7.64 -17.49
CA VAL A 68 10.40 -7.47 -18.95
C VAL A 68 11.82 -7.63 -19.50
N ALA A 69 12.82 -7.07 -18.82
CA ALA A 69 14.23 -7.19 -19.22
C ALA A 69 14.72 -8.65 -19.17
N ILE A 70 14.37 -9.39 -18.11
CA ILE A 70 14.73 -10.80 -17.96
C ILE A 70 14.06 -11.65 -19.05
N LEU A 71 12.77 -11.44 -19.30
CA LEU A 71 12.02 -12.16 -20.34
C LEU A 71 12.56 -11.85 -21.74
N GLY A 72 12.81 -10.57 -22.05
CA GLY A 72 13.40 -10.17 -23.32
C GLY A 72 14.79 -10.77 -23.55
N TYR A 73 15.63 -10.78 -22.52
CA TYR A 73 16.94 -11.42 -22.58
C TYR A 73 16.85 -12.94 -22.79
N ALA A 74 15.93 -13.61 -22.08
CA ALA A 74 15.71 -15.05 -22.25
C ALA A 74 15.25 -15.38 -23.68
N ILE A 75 14.31 -14.61 -24.24
CA ILE A 75 13.84 -14.77 -25.62
C ILE A 75 14.97 -14.55 -26.62
N TYR A 76 15.73 -13.45 -26.47
CA TYR A 76 16.89 -13.15 -27.32
C TYR A 76 17.90 -14.30 -27.32
N LYS A 77 18.21 -14.84 -26.13
CA LYS A 77 19.13 -15.97 -26.00
C LYS A 77 18.59 -17.26 -26.62
N THR A 78 17.29 -17.53 -26.53
CA THR A 78 16.70 -18.75 -27.10
C THR A 78 16.53 -18.71 -28.61
N LEU A 79 16.55 -17.53 -29.23
CA LEU A 79 16.43 -17.34 -30.68
C LEU A 79 17.78 -17.14 -31.40
N GLY A 80 18.89 -17.09 -30.65
CA GLY A 80 20.25 -16.86 -31.16
C GLY A 80 21.17 -18.05 -30.99
#